data_AF-A0A6P7TH75-F1
#
_entry.id   AF-A0A6P7TH75-F1
#
_cell.length_a   1.000
_cell.length_b   1.000
_cell.length_c   1.000
_cell.angle_alpha   90.00
_cell.angle_beta   90.00
_cell.angle_gamma   90.00
#
_symmetry.space_group_name_H-M   'P 1'
#
loop_
_entity.id
_entity.type
_entity.pdbx_description
1 polymer ?
#
loop_
_entity_poly.entity_id
_entity_poly.type
_entity_poly.pdbx_seq_one_letter_code
_entity_poly.pdbx_strand_id
1 'polypeptide(L)'
;MFETMLSAFMDEYPEYLRGKKTLICAVACFVELLLGLPCITQGGIYVLQIMDWYCASFSLMLISLAECVVIAWIYGVDRFYKDIELMIGYQPCRWWKISWCFITPAVILFIWLFSVSTLGPVTYGDIQYPPWAIRFGWILGLVSLVPIPLVMIYSIYRAEGTFMERVKSLIKPAPNWGPVLPENRKLYLASL
;
A
#
# COMPACT_ATOMS: atom_id res chain seq x y z
N MET A 1 -12.19 5.63 1.22
CA MET A 1 -11.54 4.47 0.57
C MET A 1 -12.00 4.27 -0.87
N PHE A 2 -13.30 4.31 -1.17
CA PHE A 2 -13.77 4.28 -2.56
C PHE A 2 -13.16 5.42 -3.42
N GLU A 3 -13.19 6.65 -2.90
CA GLU A 3 -12.62 7.81 -3.58
C GLU A 3 -11.10 7.66 -3.84
N THR A 4 -10.35 7.08 -2.90
CA THR A 4 -8.90 6.87 -3.06
C THR A 4 -8.62 5.83 -4.14
N MET A 5 -9.42 4.76 -4.21
CA MET A 5 -9.33 3.77 -5.29
C MET A 5 -9.64 4.39 -6.66
N LEU A 6 -10.75 5.12 -6.77
CA LEU A 6 -11.12 5.79 -8.02
C LEU A 6 -10.08 6.82 -8.45
N SER A 7 -9.56 7.60 -7.51
CA SER A 7 -8.54 8.62 -7.81
C SER A 7 -7.26 7.97 -8.29
N ALA A 8 -6.77 6.93 -7.61
CA ALA A 8 -5.59 6.17 -8.05
C ALA A 8 -5.77 5.60 -9.47
N PHE A 9 -6.94 5.04 -9.78
CA PHE A 9 -7.23 4.51 -11.11
C PHE A 9 -7.32 5.60 -12.18
N MET A 10 -7.90 6.75 -11.86
CA MET A 10 -8.00 7.90 -12.77
C MET A 10 -6.65 8.58 -13.01
N ASP A 11 -5.77 8.59 -12.01
CA ASP A 11 -4.43 9.17 -12.09
C ASP A 11 -3.48 8.32 -12.96
N GLU A 12 -3.70 7.01 -13.02
CA GLU A 12 -2.91 6.11 -13.89
C GLU A 12 -3.26 6.27 -15.38
N TYR A 13 -4.53 6.52 -15.72
CA TYR A 13 -4.99 6.69 -17.11
C TYR A 13 -5.74 8.02 -17.34
N PRO A 14 -5.06 9.17 -17.17
CA PRO A 14 -5.70 10.48 -17.18
C PRO A 14 -6.31 10.85 -18.54
N GLU A 15 -5.71 10.40 -19.65
CA GLU A 15 -6.15 10.71 -21.01
C GLU A 15 -7.50 10.07 -21.37
N TYR A 16 -7.75 8.85 -20.89
CA TYR A 16 -8.96 8.09 -21.24
C TYR A 16 -10.10 8.26 -20.22
N LEU A 17 -9.76 8.48 -18.94
CA LEU A 17 -10.72 8.37 -17.84
C LEU A 17 -11.26 9.72 -17.33
N ARG A 18 -10.54 10.84 -17.47
CA ARG A 18 -10.96 12.15 -16.92
C ARG A 18 -12.32 12.62 -17.46
N GLY A 19 -12.61 12.38 -18.74
CA GLY A 19 -13.87 12.79 -19.37
C GLY A 19 -15.09 11.91 -19.02
N LYS A 20 -14.88 10.74 -18.42
CA LYS A 20 -15.93 9.75 -18.14
C LYS A 20 -16.05 9.39 -16.65
N LYS A 21 -15.57 10.27 -15.76
CA LYS A 21 -15.50 10.04 -14.30
C LYS A 21 -16.82 9.51 -13.72
N THR A 22 -17.96 10.11 -14.08
CA THR A 22 -19.27 9.69 -13.55
C THR A 22 -19.65 8.28 -13.97
N LEU A 23 -19.35 7.88 -15.22
CA LEU A 23 -19.64 6.54 -15.72
C LEU A 23 -18.75 5.50 -15.05
N ILE A 24 -17.45 5.78 -14.91
CA ILE A 24 -16.50 4.87 -14.23
C ILE A 24 -16.90 4.69 -12.77
N CYS A 25 -17.29 5.77 -12.10
CA CYS A 25 -17.81 5.73 -10.73
C CYS A 25 -19.04 4.82 -10.63
N ALA A 26 -20.03 5.00 -11.51
CA ALA A 26 -21.23 4.17 -11.53
C ALA A 26 -20.92 2.69 -11.77
N VAL A 27 -20.01 2.37 -12.70
CA VAL A 27 -19.57 0.99 -12.96
C VAL A 27 -18.85 0.41 -11.75
N ALA A 28 -17.94 1.15 -11.12
CA ALA A 28 -17.22 0.70 -9.94
C ALA A 28 -18.18 0.43 -8.77
N CYS A 29 -19.12 1.34 -8.49
CA CYS A 29 -20.16 1.12 -7.48
C CYS A 29 -21.01 -0.11 -7.78
N PHE A 30 -21.37 -0.35 -9.05
CA PHE A 30 -22.14 -1.53 -9.43
C PHE A 30 -21.35 -2.83 -9.24
N VAL A 31 -20.05 -2.84 -9.58
CA VAL A 31 -19.17 -3.99 -9.33
C VAL A 31 -19.03 -4.26 -7.83
N GLU A 32 -18.83 -3.22 -7.01
CA GLU A 32 -18.73 -3.36 -5.56
C GLU A 32 -20.03 -3.87 -4.94
N LEU A 33 -21.19 -3.44 -5.45
CA LEU A 33 -22.49 -3.98 -5.04
C LEU A 33 -22.54 -5.49 -5.28
N LEU A 34 -22.16 -5.95 -6.49
CA LEU A 34 -22.16 -7.36 -6.83
C LEU A 34 -21.18 -8.17 -5.96
N LEU A 35 -19.99 -7.64 -5.69
CA LEU A 35 -19.00 -8.27 -4.82
C LEU A 35 -19.43 -8.26 -3.34
N GLY A 36 -20.28 -7.33 -2.92
CA GLY A 36 -20.84 -7.24 -1.57
C GLY A 36 -22.05 -8.16 -1.34
N LEU A 37 -22.70 -8.67 -2.38
CA LEU A 37 -23.86 -9.56 -2.26
C LEU A 37 -23.63 -10.82 -1.40
N PRO A 38 -22.47 -11.52 -1.48
CA PRO A 38 -22.21 -12.68 -0.62
C PRO A 38 -22.24 -12.33 0.88
N CYS A 39 -21.83 -11.11 1.24
CA CYS A 39 -21.72 -10.65 2.62
C CYS A 39 -23.07 -10.36 3.29
N ILE A 40 -24.15 -10.16 2.52
CA ILE A 40 -25.50 -9.88 3.05
C ILE A 40 -26.41 -11.12 3.08
N THR A 41 -25.91 -12.28 2.66
CA THR A 41 -26.65 -13.54 2.75
C THR A 41 -26.73 -14.05 4.20
N GLN A 42 -27.57 -15.06 4.47
CA GLN A 42 -27.69 -15.67 5.80
C GLN A 42 -26.35 -16.22 6.35
N GLY A 43 -25.43 -16.61 5.45
CA GLY A 43 -24.07 -17.03 5.79
C GLY A 43 -23.01 -15.93 5.65
N GLY A 44 -23.41 -14.68 5.40
CA GLY A 44 -22.51 -13.59 5.05
C GLY A 44 -21.49 -13.25 6.13
N ILE A 45 -21.82 -13.49 7.40
CA ILE A 45 -20.90 -13.25 8.52
C ILE A 45 -19.63 -14.12 8.44
N TYR A 46 -19.74 -15.34 7.92
CA TYR A 46 -18.58 -16.21 7.72
C TYR A 46 -17.65 -15.68 6.63
N VAL A 47 -18.23 -15.16 5.54
CA VAL A 47 -17.48 -14.53 4.44
C VAL A 47 -16.78 -13.27 4.95
N LEU A 48 -17.51 -12.42 5.69
CA LEU A 48 -16.99 -11.19 6.26
C LEU A 48 -15.82 -11.46 7.22
N GLN A 49 -15.91 -12.48 8.07
CA GLN A 49 -14.83 -12.81 9.00
C GLN A 49 -13.57 -13.30 8.28
N ILE A 50 -13.70 -14.13 7.24
CA ILE A 50 -12.54 -14.54 6.42
C ILE A 50 -11.90 -13.29 5.79
N MET A 51 -12.70 -12.39 5.22
CA MET A 51 -12.19 -11.16 4.62
C MET A 51 -11.47 -10.26 5.63
N ASP A 52 -12.05 -10.05 6.81
CA ASP A 52 -11.48 -9.20 7.86
C ASP A 52 -10.11 -9.73 8.32
N TRP A 53 -10.02 -11.04 8.56
CA TRP A 53 -8.80 -11.64 9.07
C TRP A 53 -7.66 -11.68 8.04
N TYR A 54 -7.96 -12.09 6.80
CA TYR A 54 -6.93 -12.23 5.76
C TYR A 54 -6.61 -10.92 5.04
N CYS A 55 -7.58 -10.04 4.80
CA CYS A 55 -7.34 -8.78 4.09
C CYS A 55 -6.95 -7.65 5.05
N ALA A 56 -7.78 -7.36 6.05
CA ALA A 56 -7.60 -6.18 6.91
C ALA A 56 -6.53 -6.38 7.99
N SER A 57 -6.40 -7.59 8.55
CA SER A 57 -5.36 -7.87 9.53
C SER A 57 -4.06 -8.32 8.86
N PHE A 58 -4.05 -9.45 8.16
CA PHE A 58 -2.79 -9.99 7.64
C PHE A 58 -2.15 -9.12 6.54
N SER A 59 -2.92 -8.78 5.50
CA SER A 59 -2.35 -8.16 4.29
C SER A 59 -2.04 -6.67 4.46
N LEU A 60 -2.97 -5.91 5.05
CA LEU A 60 -2.80 -4.46 5.28
C LEU A 60 -1.61 -4.17 6.22
N MET A 61 -1.40 -5.00 7.25
CA MET A 61 -0.25 -4.84 8.14
C MET A 61 1.09 -5.04 7.42
N LEU A 62 1.19 -6.02 6.52
CA LEU A 62 2.39 -6.21 5.71
C LEU A 62 2.62 -5.08 4.71
N ILE A 63 1.55 -4.58 4.08
CA ILE A 63 1.63 -3.43 3.16
C ILE A 63 2.10 -2.18 3.92
N SER A 64 1.49 -1.87 5.06
CA SER A 64 1.87 -0.69 5.87
C SER A 64 3.30 -0.79 6.43
N LEU A 65 3.76 -2.00 6.80
CA LEU A 65 5.16 -2.22 7.15
C LEU A 65 6.08 -1.95 5.96
N ALA A 66 5.75 -2.46 4.77
CA ALA A 66 6.53 -2.23 3.56
C ALA A 66 6.58 -0.74 3.20
N GLU A 67 5.46 -0.01 3.27
CA GLU A 67 5.40 1.44 3.03
C GLU A 67 6.29 2.22 4.02
N CYS A 68 6.23 1.88 5.31
CA CYS A 68 7.12 2.48 6.31
C CYS A 68 8.59 2.21 5.97
N VAL A 69 8.92 0.99 5.55
CA VAL A 69 10.29 0.63 5.17
C VAL A 69 10.76 1.41 3.94
N VAL A 70 9.91 1.52 2.93
CA VAL A 70 10.18 2.26 1.70
C VAL A 70 10.42 3.73 2.00
N ILE A 71 9.55 4.38 2.77
CA ILE A 71 9.69 5.81 3.08
C ILE A 71 10.92 6.06 3.96
N ALA A 72 11.12 5.24 5.00
CA ALA A 72 12.13 5.54 5.99
C ALA A 72 13.56 5.21 5.54
N TRP A 73 13.79 4.07 4.88
CA TRP A 73 15.13 3.61 4.52
C TRP A 73 15.43 3.67 3.02
N ILE A 74 14.47 3.39 2.14
CA ILE A 74 14.72 3.38 0.68
C ILE A 74 14.71 4.80 0.13
N TYR A 75 13.63 5.55 0.38
CA TYR A 75 13.54 6.96 0.01
C TYR A 75 14.42 7.84 0.89
N GLY A 76 14.48 7.50 2.19
CA GLY A 76 15.32 8.13 3.20
C GLY A 76 14.58 9.23 3.97
N VAL A 77 14.53 9.10 5.30
CA VAL A 77 13.81 10.07 6.14
C VAL A 77 14.33 11.50 6.02
N ASP A 78 15.64 11.69 5.80
CA ASP A 78 16.18 13.05 5.64
C ASP A 78 15.67 13.75 4.38
N ARG A 79 15.42 12.99 3.29
CA ARG A 79 14.77 13.54 2.09
C ARG A 79 13.30 13.85 2.35
N PHE A 80 12.60 12.93 3.03
CA PHE A 80 11.21 13.13 3.41
C PHE A 80 11.00 14.36 4.31
N TYR A 81 11.93 14.62 5.24
CA TYR A 81 11.91 15.83 6.08
C TYR A 81 12.04 17.12 5.28
N LYS A 82 12.94 17.15 4.29
CA LYS A 82 13.10 18.30 3.38
C LYS A 82 11.86 18.51 2.53
N ASP A 83 11.24 17.42 2.06
CA ASP A 83 9.99 17.52 1.30
C ASP A 83 8.88 18.14 2.16
N ILE A 84 8.77 17.75 3.44
CA ILE A 84 7.81 18.34 4.37
C ILE A 84 8.15 19.80 4.64
N GLU A 85 9.42 20.14 4.92
CA GLU A 85 9.87 21.52 5.12
C GLU A 85 9.51 22.41 3.93
N LEU A 86 9.64 21.90 2.71
CA LEU A 86 9.26 22.61 1.49
C LEU A 86 7.75 22.83 1.36
N MET A 87 6.92 21.93 1.90
CA MET A 87 5.46 22.06 1.88
C MET A 87 4.92 23.02 2.95
N ILE A 88 5.50 22.97 4.17
CA ILE A 88 4.96 23.70 5.33
C ILE A 88 5.81 24.90 5.76
N GLY A 89 7.03 25.04 5.23
CA GLY A 89 7.96 26.14 5.52
C GLY A 89 8.80 25.98 6.78
N TYR A 90 8.70 24.86 7.52
CA TYR A 90 9.50 24.59 8.72
C TYR A 90 9.79 23.09 8.88
N GLN A 91 10.88 22.76 9.58
CA GLN A 91 11.24 21.37 9.83
C GLN A 91 10.40 20.75 10.98
N PRO A 92 9.83 19.55 10.79
CA PRO A 92 9.16 18.82 11.85
C PRO A 92 10.09 18.51 13.03
N CYS A 93 9.53 18.31 14.23
CA CYS A 93 10.30 17.88 15.40
C CYS A 93 10.98 16.52 15.16
N ARG A 94 12.16 16.29 15.77
CA ARG A 94 12.91 15.03 15.67
C ARG A 94 12.16 13.79 16.16
N TRP A 95 11.14 13.98 17.01
CA TRP A 95 10.25 12.91 17.45
C TRP A 95 9.60 12.16 16.29
N TRP A 96 9.17 12.89 15.24
CA TRP A 96 8.55 12.28 14.06
C TRP A 96 9.51 11.35 13.30
N LYS A 97 10.79 11.70 13.21
CA LYS A 97 11.85 10.89 12.60
C LYS A 97 12.01 9.56 13.32
N ILE A 98 12.07 9.60 14.65
CA ILE A 98 12.19 8.38 15.47
C ILE A 98 10.92 7.54 15.33
N SER A 99 9.75 8.19 15.31
CA SER A 99 8.47 7.53 15.13
C SER A 99 8.41 6.73 13.83
N TRP A 100 8.69 7.39 12.69
CA TRP A 100 8.63 6.75 11.37
C TRP A 100 9.73 5.71 11.13
N CYS A 101 10.95 5.96 11.61
CA CYS A 101 12.06 5.02 11.43
C CYS A 101 11.97 3.79 12.34
N PHE A 102 11.47 3.93 13.56
CA PHE A 102 11.66 2.88 14.57
C PHE A 102 10.35 2.49 15.24
N ILE A 103 9.59 3.45 15.75
CA ILE A 103 8.41 3.13 16.59
C ILE A 103 7.31 2.48 15.75
N THR A 104 6.87 3.13 14.68
CA THR A 104 5.81 2.63 13.79
C THR A 104 6.13 1.25 13.20
N PRO A 105 7.28 1.03 12.54
CA PRO A 105 7.58 -0.30 11.99
C PRO A 105 7.74 -1.36 13.09
N ALA A 106 8.30 -1.02 14.26
CA ALA A 106 8.43 -1.98 15.36
C ALA A 106 7.06 -2.37 15.94
N VAL A 107 6.15 -1.43 16.12
CA VAL A 107 4.79 -1.70 16.62
C VAL A 107 4.01 -2.54 15.61
N ILE A 108 4.05 -2.20 14.32
CA ILE A 108 3.37 -2.99 13.27
C ILE A 108 3.92 -4.41 13.24
N LEU A 109 5.25 -4.57 13.26
CA LEU A 109 5.90 -5.88 13.26
C LEU A 109 5.53 -6.68 14.52
N PHE A 110 5.50 -6.03 15.70
CA PHE A 110 5.12 -6.67 16.95
C PHE A 110 3.68 -7.19 16.92
N ILE A 111 2.72 -6.36 16.51
CA ILE A 111 1.31 -6.75 16.41
C ILE A 111 1.17 -7.87 15.37
N TRP A 112 1.90 -7.80 14.26
CA TRP A 112 1.85 -8.81 13.21
C TRP A 112 2.37 -10.17 13.71
N LEU A 113 3.53 -10.19 14.37
CA LEU A 113 4.10 -11.40 14.96
C LEU A 113 3.19 -12.00 16.05
N PHE A 114 2.58 -11.14 16.87
CA PHE A 114 1.62 -11.58 17.89
C PHE A 114 0.36 -12.18 17.27
N SER A 115 -0.16 -11.55 16.21
CA SER A 115 -1.30 -12.06 15.43
C SER A 115 -0.96 -13.42 14.81
N VAL A 116 0.23 -13.55 14.21
CA VAL A 116 0.72 -14.80 13.61
C VAL A 116 0.91 -15.91 14.66
N SER A 117 1.42 -15.56 15.84
CA SER A 117 1.64 -16.53 16.93
C SER A 117 0.32 -17.02 17.54
N THR A 118 -0.73 -16.21 17.45
CA THR A 118 -2.07 -16.52 17.92
C THR A 118 -2.97 -17.07 16.80
N LEU A 119 -2.39 -17.45 15.64
CA LEU A 119 -3.10 -18.14 14.55
C LEU A 119 -3.55 -19.53 14.99
N GLY A 120 -4.66 -19.61 15.74
CA GLY A 120 -5.46 -20.81 15.82
C GLY A 120 -6.14 -21.09 14.47
N PRO A 121 -6.68 -22.30 14.25
CA PRO A 121 -7.61 -22.51 13.14
C PRO A 121 -8.71 -21.45 13.27
N VAL A 122 -8.94 -20.67 12.22
CA VAL A 122 -10.03 -19.68 12.21
C VAL A 122 -11.31 -20.44 12.54
N THR A 123 -11.94 -20.09 13.66
CA THR A 123 -13.23 -20.64 14.08
C THR A 123 -14.22 -19.49 14.24
N TYR A 124 -15.48 -19.76 13.94
CA TYR A 124 -16.59 -18.86 14.28
C TYR A 124 -17.51 -19.60 15.23
N GLY A 125 -17.53 -19.19 16.50
CA GLY A 125 -18.17 -19.98 17.55
C GLY A 125 -17.55 -21.38 17.65
N ASP A 126 -18.40 -22.42 17.63
CA ASP A 126 -18.00 -23.83 17.71
C ASP A 126 -17.74 -24.48 16.34
N ILE A 127 -17.87 -23.73 15.24
CA ILE A 127 -17.74 -24.28 13.87
C ILE A 127 -16.33 -24.02 13.33
N GLN A 128 -15.62 -25.10 13.03
CA GLN A 128 -14.34 -25.04 12.34
C GLN A 128 -14.53 -24.76 10.85
N TYR A 129 -13.77 -23.80 10.33
CA TYR A 129 -13.81 -23.51 8.90
C TYR A 129 -13.24 -24.67 8.08
N PRO A 130 -13.88 -25.03 6.95
CA PRO A 130 -13.39 -26.09 6.11
C PRO A 130 -12.06 -25.69 5.45
N PRO A 131 -11.16 -26.65 5.16
CA PRO A 131 -9.84 -26.33 4.60
C PRO A 131 -9.85 -25.58 3.25
N TRP A 132 -10.92 -25.69 2.48
CA TRP A 132 -11.07 -24.91 1.24
C TRP A 132 -11.28 -23.41 1.51
N ALA A 133 -11.98 -23.06 2.60
CA ALA A 133 -12.25 -21.67 2.97
C ALA A 133 -10.98 -20.99 3.49
N ILE A 134 -10.16 -21.73 4.23
CA ILE A 134 -8.83 -21.28 4.67
C ILE A 134 -7.92 -21.00 3.46
N ARG A 135 -7.88 -21.91 2.48
CA ARG A 135 -7.13 -21.70 1.23
C ARG A 135 -7.62 -20.47 0.45
N PHE A 136 -8.94 -20.28 0.40
CA PHE A 136 -9.54 -19.10 -0.23
C PHE A 136 -9.14 -17.80 0.48
N GLY A 137 -9.14 -17.78 1.82
CA GLY A 137 -8.66 -16.64 2.61
C GLY A 137 -7.21 -16.28 2.31
N TRP A 138 -6.31 -17.27 2.27
CA TRP A 138 -4.91 -17.04 1.89
C TRP A 138 -4.75 -16.46 0.48
N ILE A 139 -5.53 -16.96 -0.49
CA ILE A 139 -5.53 -16.40 -1.85
C ILE A 139 -5.97 -14.94 -1.83
N LEU A 140 -7.07 -14.62 -1.13
CA LEU A 140 -7.57 -13.25 -1.02
C LEU A 140 -6.52 -12.30 -0.43
N GLY A 141 -5.83 -12.70 0.64
CA GLY A 141 -4.77 -11.89 1.22
C GLY A 141 -3.60 -11.68 0.26
N LEU A 142 -3.11 -12.76 -0.34
CA LEU A 142 -1.97 -12.73 -1.25
C LEU A 142 -2.22 -11.92 -2.53
N VAL A 143 -3.47 -11.85 -3.01
CA VAL A 143 -3.83 -11.02 -4.19
C VAL A 143 -3.40 -9.56 -4.02
N SER A 144 -3.44 -9.03 -2.80
CA SER A 144 -3.01 -7.65 -2.53
C SER A 144 -1.49 -7.50 -2.37
N LEU A 145 -0.80 -8.57 -1.95
CA LEU A 145 0.64 -8.56 -1.66
C LEU A 145 1.49 -8.88 -2.89
N VAL A 146 1.03 -9.81 -3.75
CA VAL A 146 1.75 -10.31 -4.93
C VAL A 146 2.07 -9.23 -5.98
N PRO A 147 1.25 -8.19 -6.21
CA PRO A 147 1.60 -7.10 -7.12
C PRO A 147 2.90 -6.37 -6.75
N ILE A 148 3.23 -6.24 -5.47
CA ILE A 148 4.45 -5.54 -5.00
C ILE A 148 5.73 -6.19 -5.56
N PRO A 149 6.02 -7.49 -5.31
CA PRO A 149 7.19 -8.15 -5.89
C PRO A 149 7.06 -8.33 -7.41
N LEU A 150 5.85 -8.54 -7.96
CA LEU A 150 5.69 -8.66 -9.42
C LEU A 150 6.12 -7.39 -10.15
N VAL A 151 5.67 -6.21 -9.69
CA VAL A 151 6.05 -4.92 -10.27
C VAL A 151 7.53 -4.64 -10.06
N MET A 152 8.09 -5.01 -8.90
CA MET A 152 9.52 -4.89 -8.63
C MET A 152 10.36 -5.72 -9.63
N ILE A 153 10.01 -7.00 -9.81
CA ILE A 153 10.68 -7.91 -10.74
C ILE A 153 10.53 -7.42 -12.19
N TYR A 154 9.32 -7.05 -12.59
CA TYR A 154 9.04 -6.50 -13.92
C TYR A 154 9.88 -5.25 -14.22
N SER A 155 9.99 -4.34 -13.24
CA SER A 155 10.78 -3.11 -13.37
C SER A 155 12.27 -3.39 -13.49
N ILE A 156 12.79 -4.39 -12.76
CA ILE A 156 14.20 -4.83 -12.87
C ILE A 156 14.48 -5.48 -14.23
N TYR A 157 13.54 -6.25 -14.77
CA TYR A 157 13.71 -6.85 -16.10
C TYR A 157 13.73 -5.80 -17.22
N ARG A 158 12.92 -4.74 -17.10
CA ARG A 158 12.82 -3.68 -18.11
C ARG A 158 13.95 -2.64 -18.03
N ALA A 159 14.58 -2.50 -16.86
CA ALA A 159 15.69 -1.56 -16.68
C ALA A 159 16.94 -2.00 -17.46
N GLU A 160 17.59 -1.05 -18.12
CA GLU A 160 18.84 -1.27 -18.86
C GLU A 160 20.07 -1.25 -17.92
N GLY A 161 21.14 -1.96 -18.30
CA GLY A 161 22.42 -1.99 -17.56
C GLY A 161 22.67 -3.28 -16.76
N THR A 162 23.68 -3.24 -15.87
CA THR A 162 24.02 -4.36 -14.97
C THR A 162 23.06 -4.46 -13.78
N PHE A 163 22.96 -5.62 -13.12
CA PHE A 163 21.99 -5.82 -12.03
C PHE A 163 22.09 -4.76 -10.92
N MET A 164 23.31 -4.41 -10.49
CA MET A 164 23.52 -3.40 -9.46
C MET A 164 23.16 -1.98 -9.92
N GLU A 165 23.40 -1.65 -11.19
CA GLU A 165 22.99 -0.37 -11.79
C GLU A 165 21.48 -0.26 -11.91
N ARG A 166 20.81 -1.35 -12.33
CA ARG A 166 19.34 -1.41 -12.40
C ARG A 166 18.71 -1.14 -11.04
N VAL A 167 19.16 -1.84 -10.00
CA VAL A 167 18.64 -1.66 -8.64
C VAL A 167 18.90 -0.24 -8.14
N LYS A 168 20.12 0.29 -8.31
CA LYS A 168 20.43 1.68 -7.93
C LYS A 168 19.62 2.71 -8.71
N SER A 169 19.29 2.44 -9.97
CA SER A 169 18.46 3.31 -10.80
C SER A 169 17.01 3.31 -10.32
N LEU A 170 16.47 2.14 -9.98
CA LEU A 170 15.07 1.98 -9.56
C LEU A 170 14.79 2.54 -8.15
N ILE A 171 15.81 2.61 -7.29
CA ILE A 171 15.70 3.20 -5.95
C ILE A 171 15.68 4.75 -6.01
N LYS A 172 16.11 5.35 -7.13
CA LYS A 172 16.06 6.80 -7.30
C LYS A 172 14.64 7.25 -7.62
N PRO A 173 14.19 8.39 -7.06
CA PRO A 173 12.92 8.98 -7.45
C PRO A 173 12.90 9.29 -8.95
N ALA A 174 11.70 9.32 -9.52
CA ALA A 174 11.50 9.62 -10.93
C ALA A 174 12.12 10.98 -11.32
N PRO A 175 12.63 11.15 -12.55
CA PRO A 175 13.33 12.38 -12.95
C PRO A 175 12.43 13.63 -12.96
N ASN A 176 11.11 13.44 -13.04
CA ASN A 176 10.12 14.52 -12.93
C ASN A 176 9.72 14.84 -11.48
N TRP A 177 10.20 14.06 -10.51
CA TRP A 177 9.91 14.23 -9.09
C TRP A 177 10.53 15.51 -8.54
N GLY A 178 9.75 16.22 -7.72
CA GLY A 178 10.16 17.46 -7.06
C GLY A 178 9.13 18.58 -7.22
N PRO A 179 9.38 19.75 -6.62
CA PRO A 179 8.43 20.86 -6.60
C PRO A 179 8.01 21.26 -8.02
N VAL A 180 6.71 21.50 -8.23
CA VAL A 180 6.17 21.95 -9.52
C VAL A 180 6.70 23.33 -9.88
N LEU A 181 6.84 24.21 -8.88
CA LEU A 181 7.37 25.54 -9.07
C LEU A 181 8.89 25.50 -9.34
N PRO A 182 9.38 26.14 -10.41
CA PRO A 182 10.78 26.10 -10.80
C PRO A 182 11.71 26.75 -9.76
N GLU A 183 11.24 27.75 -9.01
CA GLU A 183 12.00 28.40 -7.94
C GLU A 183 12.27 27.43 -6.78
N ASN A 184 11.21 26.78 -6.27
CA ASN A 184 11.30 25.78 -5.22
C ASN A 184 12.13 24.56 -5.67
N ARG A 185 12.07 24.20 -6.95
CA ARG A 185 12.88 23.11 -7.51
C ARG A 185 14.37 23.43 -7.51
N LYS A 186 14.77 24.68 -7.80
CA LYS A 186 16.17 25.10 -7.70
C LYS A 186 16.68 25.08 -6.26
N LEU A 187 15.87 25.58 -5.32
CA LEU A 187 16.19 25.54 -3.88
C LEU A 187 16.31 24.09 -3.37
N TYR A 188 15.40 23.22 -3.79
CA TYR A 188 15.42 21.80 -3.47
C TYR A 188 16.69 21.11 -3.96
N LEU A 189 17.04 21.31 -5.24
CA LEU A 189 18.26 20.74 -5.84
C LEU A 189 19.53 21.31 -5.22
N ALA A 190 19.54 22.57 -4.79
CA ALA A 190 20.66 23.17 -4.07
C ALA A 190 20.83 22.62 -2.64
N SER A 191 19.79 22.02 -2.08
CA SER A 191 19.80 21.42 -0.74
C SER A 191 20.11 19.92 -0.74
N LEU A 192 20.12 19.26 -1.90
CA LEU A 192 20.41 17.83 -2.09
C LEU A 192 21.91 17.56 -2.13
#